data_AF-A0A520GJR7-F1
#
_entry.id   AF-A0A520GJR7-F1
#
_cell.length_a   1.000
_cell.length_b   1.000
_cell.length_c   1.000
_cell.angle_alpha   90.00
_cell.angle_beta   90.00
_cell.angle_gamma   90.00
#
_symmetry.space_group_name_H-M   'P 1'
#
loop_
_entity.id
_entity.type
_entity.pdbx_description
1 polymer ?
#
loop_
_entity_poly.entity_id
_entity_poly.type
_entity_poly.pdbx_seq_one_letter_code
_entity_poly.pdbx_strand_id
1 'polypeptide(L)' 'MSTAPAADATRCPLCGAPNACAMEIARATGLAQPPCWCMAADFSDVFRAGMPTDARGLACICANCVATATAGGPPPAS' A
#
# COMPACT_ATOMS: atom_id res chain seq x y z
N MET A 1 13.58 14.02 -17.78
CA MET A 1 13.23 12.62 -17.45
C MET A 1 13.48 12.46 -15.96
N SER A 2 12.45 12.59 -15.13
CA SER A 2 12.60 12.45 -13.68
C SER A 2 12.30 11.01 -13.31
N THR A 3 13.36 10.21 -13.16
CA THR A 3 13.27 8.89 -12.55
C THR A 3 13.05 9.09 -11.05
N ALA A 4 11.79 9.24 -10.64
CA ALA A 4 11.43 9.06 -9.24
C ALA A 4 11.95 7.67 -8.79
N PRO A 5 12.45 7.52 -7.55
CA PRO A 5 12.84 6.22 -7.06
C PRO A 5 11.64 5.29 -7.21
N ALA A 6 11.83 4.15 -7.88
CA ALA A 6 10.79 3.17 -8.06
C ALA A 6 10.22 2.82 -6.68
N ALA A 7 8.91 3.03 -6.48
CA ALA A 7 8.27 2.74 -5.21
C ALA A 7 8.59 1.29 -4.79
N ASP A 8 9.05 1.10 -3.56
CA ASP A 8 9.31 -0.24 -3.04
C ASP A 8 7.98 -0.99 -2.92
N ALA A 9 7.79 -1.98 -3.79
CA ALA A 9 6.55 -2.75 -3.88
C ALA A 9 6.22 -3.52 -2.59
N THR A 10 7.18 -3.69 -1.68
CA THR A 10 7.01 -4.38 -0.39
C THR A 10 6.60 -3.43 0.75
N ARG A 11 6.64 -2.11 0.51
CA ARG A 11 6.42 -1.07 1.52
C ARG A 11 5.18 -0.24 1.19
N CYS A 12 4.50 0.21 2.23
CA CYS A 12 3.37 1.11 2.11
C CYS A 12 3.88 2.50 1.70
N PRO A 13 3.37 3.11 0.61
CA PRO A 13 3.82 4.42 0.18
C PRO A 13 3.40 5.58 1.11
N LEU A 14 2.53 5.33 2.09
CA LEU A 14 2.05 6.35 3.03
C LEU A 14 2.85 6.41 4.32
N CYS A 15 3.19 5.25 4.89
CA CYS A 15 3.87 5.17 6.19
C CYS A 15 5.22 4.45 6.12
N GLY A 16 5.60 3.93 4.97
CA GLY A 16 6.82 3.16 4.79
C GLY A 16 6.84 1.81 5.52
N ALA A 17 5.79 1.34 6.18
CA ALA A 17 5.74 0.01 6.81
C ALA A 17 5.50 -1.11 5.79
N PRO A 18 5.76 -2.41 6.11
CA PRO A 18 5.40 -3.51 5.22
C PRO A 18 3.92 -3.49 4.80
N ASN A 19 3.62 -3.72 3.52
CA ASN A 19 2.26 -3.69 2.99
C ASN A 19 1.56 -5.05 2.92
N ALA A 20 2.30 -6.14 3.17
CA ALA A 20 1.83 -7.53 3.06
C ALA A 20 1.22 -7.87 1.69
N CYS A 21 1.81 -7.35 0.60
CA CYS A 21 1.38 -7.67 -0.76
C CYS A 21 1.57 -9.16 -1.07
N ALA A 22 0.48 -9.87 -1.36
CA ALA A 22 0.51 -11.28 -1.72
C ALA A 22 1.38 -11.58 -2.96
N MET A 23 1.43 -10.67 -3.94
CA MET A 23 2.28 -10.84 -5.13
C MET A 23 3.77 -10.81 -4.79
N GLU A 24 4.18 -9.87 -3.93
CA GLU A 24 5.59 -9.76 -3.51
C GLU A 24 5.99 -10.91 -2.57
N ILE A 25 5.09 -11.37 -1.71
CA ILE A 25 5.33 -12.57 -0.89
C ILE A 25 5.49 -13.80 -1.79
N ALA A 26 4.64 -13.97 -2.81
CA ALA A 26 4.78 -15.07 -3.77
C ALA A 26 6.11 -15.01 -4.53
N ARG A 27 6.53 -13.81 -4.98
CA ARG A 27 7.83 -13.59 -5.63
C ARG A 27 9.01 -13.95 -4.71
N ALA A 28 8.96 -13.55 -3.43
CA ALA A 28 10.05 -13.77 -2.49
C ALA A 28 10.15 -15.24 -2.01
N THR A 29 9.02 -15.91 -1.86
CA THR A 29 8.95 -17.27 -1.28
C THR A 29 8.82 -18.38 -2.33
N GLY A 30 8.40 -18.06 -3.55
CA GLY A 30 7.99 -19.04 -4.56
C GLY A 30 6.67 -19.76 -4.24
N LEU A 31 5.98 -19.36 -3.17
CA LEU A 31 4.73 -20.00 -2.72
C LEU A 31 3.52 -19.21 -3.19
N ALA A 32 2.55 -19.90 -3.78
CA ALA A 32 1.26 -19.32 -4.13
C ALA A 32 0.60 -18.72 -2.88
N GLN A 33 0.18 -17.47 -2.98
CA GLN A 33 -0.53 -16.77 -1.91
C GLN A 33 -2.03 -16.84 -2.12
N PRO A 34 -2.83 -16.83 -1.04
CA PRO A 34 -4.26 -16.62 -1.15
C PRO A 34 -4.56 -15.23 -1.76
N PRO A 35 -5.82 -14.97 -2.15
CA PRO A 35 -6.27 -13.62 -2.48
C PRO A 35 -5.76 -12.60 -1.46
N CYS A 36 -5.05 -11.57 -1.93
CA CYS A 36 -4.54 -10.52 -1.06
C CYS A 36 -5.70 -9.82 -0.34
N TRP A 37 -5.56 -9.56 0.97
CA TRP A 37 -6.56 -8.84 1.76
C TRP A 37 -6.96 -7.51 1.11
N CYS A 38 -6.03 -6.85 0.40
CA CYS A 38 -6.26 -5.58 -0.26
C CYS A 38 -7.33 -5.67 -1.35
N MET A 39 -7.57 -6.84 -1.95
CA MET A 39 -8.61 -6.98 -2.98
C MET A 39 -10.03 -6.91 -2.41
N ALA A 40 -10.20 -7.06 -1.09
CA ALA A 40 -11.47 -6.97 -0.39
C ALA A 40 -11.64 -5.66 0.42
N ALA A 41 -10.63 -4.78 0.40
CA ALA A 41 -10.63 -3.54 1.18
C ALA A 41 -11.17 -2.34 0.36
N ASP A 42 -11.83 -1.39 1.05
CA ASP A 42 -12.23 -0.11 0.47
C ASP A 42 -11.11 0.93 0.70
N PHE A 43 -10.64 1.55 -0.38
CA PHE A 43 -9.57 2.55 -0.36
C PHE A 43 -10.07 3.97 -0.67
N SER A 44 -11.37 4.17 -0.85
CA SER A 44 -11.96 5.45 -1.30
C SER A 44 -11.49 6.63 -0.44
N ASP A 45 -11.45 6.47 0.88
CA ASP A 45 -10.99 7.50 1.81
C ASP A 45 -9.48 7.70 1.77
N VAL A 46 -8.71 6.63 1.55
CA VAL A 46 -7.24 6.74 1.42
C VAL A 46 -6.85 7.53 0.18
N PHE A 47 -7.54 7.31 -0.93
CA PHE A 47 -7.30 8.08 -2.15
C PHE A 47 -7.65 9.57 -1.95
N ARG A 48 -8.68 9.90 -1.16
CA ARG A 48 -9.00 11.29 -0.78
C ARG A 48 -7.94 11.90 0.13
N ALA A 49 -7.31 11.12 0.99
CA ALA A 49 -6.29 11.58 1.94
C ALA A 49 -4.93 11.93 1.31
N GLY A 50 -4.72 11.64 0.01
CA GLY A 50 -3.53 12.06 -0.74
C GLY A 50 -2.56 10.92 -1.04
N MET A 51 -2.97 10.00 -1.90
CA MET A 51 -2.07 8.95 -2.40
C MET A 51 -0.99 9.54 -3.34
N PRO A 52 0.31 9.27 -3.10
CA PRO A 52 1.40 9.63 -4.00
C PRO A 52 1.15 9.11 -5.41
N THR A 53 1.26 9.97 -6.42
CA THR A 53 0.97 9.62 -7.82
C THR A 53 2.01 8.68 -8.42
N ASP A 54 3.25 8.77 -7.96
CA ASP A 54 4.38 7.94 -8.37
C ASP A 54 4.32 6.50 -7.83
N ALA A 55 3.60 6.26 -6.73
CA ALA A 55 3.41 4.92 -6.16
C ALA A 55 2.16 4.18 -6.68
N ARG A 56 1.30 4.85 -7.46
CA ARG A 56 0.04 4.27 -7.99
C ARG A 56 0.32 3.09 -8.90
N GLY A 57 -0.30 1.95 -8.59
CA GLY A 57 -0.13 0.71 -9.35
C GLY A 57 1.23 0.03 -9.15
N LEU A 58 2.10 0.57 -8.28
CA LEU A 58 3.43 0.01 -8.01
C LEU A 58 3.53 -0.64 -6.63
N ALA A 59 2.86 -0.08 -5.61
CA ALA A 59 2.90 -0.59 -4.24
C ALA A 59 1.51 -0.60 -3.59
N CYS A 60 1.23 -1.62 -2.77
CA CYS A 60 0.00 -1.69 -1.99
C CYS A 60 0.06 -0.79 -0.75
N ILE A 61 -1.08 -0.24 -0.35
CA ILE A 61 -1.26 0.44 0.94
C ILE A 61 -1.45 -0.63 2.04
N CYS A 62 -0.88 -0.42 3.23
CA CYS A 62 -1.05 -1.34 4.36
C CYS A 62 -2.41 -1.19 5.06
N ALA A 63 -2.88 -2.25 5.72
CA ALA A 63 -4.17 -2.28 6.42
C ALA A 63 -4.30 -1.17 7.49
N ASN A 64 -3.21 -0.81 8.17
CA ASN A 64 -3.21 0.25 9.17
C ASN A 64 -3.57 1.63 8.56
N CYS A 65 -3.01 1.95 7.39
CA CYS A 65 -3.31 3.20 6.72
C CYS A 65 -4.75 3.23 6.20
N VAL A 66 -5.27 2.11 5.72
CA VAL A 66 -6.69 1.98 5.33
C VAL A 66 -7.61 2.20 6.53
N ALA A 67 -7.31 1.55 7.66
CA ALA A 67 -8.08 1.69 8.90
C ALA A 67 -8.03 3.13 9.45
N THR A 68 -6.89 3.80 9.35
CA THR A 68 -6.76 5.18 9.84
C THR A 68 -7.55 6.16 8.97
N ALA A 69 -7.51 6.00 7.65
CA ALA A 69 -8.26 6.84 6.73
C ALA A 69 -9.78 6.67 6.89
N THR A 70 -10.25 5.45 7.10
CA THR A 70 -11.68 5.15 7.32
C THR A 70 -12.18 5.62 8.69
N ALA A 71 -11.32 5.68 9.71
CA ALA A 71 -11.65 6.23 11.02
C ALA A 71 -11.75 7.77 11.05
N GLY A 72 -11.49 8.46 9.93
CA GLY A 72 -11.49 9.92 9.85
C GLY A 72 -10.34 10.58 10.63
N GLY A 73 -9.34 9.79 11.04
CA GLY A 73 -8.17 10.28 11.76
C GLY A 73 -7.13 10.90 10.80
N PRO A 74 -6.31 11.85 11.25
CA PRO A 74 -5.18 12.33 10.46
C PRO A 74 -4.25 11.14 10.10
N PRO A 75 -3.66 11.12 8.89
CA PRO A 75 -2.75 10.04 8.51
C PRO A 75 -1.61 9.93 9.52
N PRO A 76 -1.13 8.72 9.85
CA PRO A 76 -0.02 8.56 10.77
C PRO A 76 1.20 9.26 10.17
N ALA A 77 1.65 10.33 10.84
CA ALA A 77 2.91 10.97 10.51
C ALA A 77 4.05 10.00 10.84
N SER A 78 5.00 9.90 9.91
CA SER A 78 6.19 9.05 9.97
C SER A 78 7.03 9.26 11.22
#